data_AF-A0A6N6Q2I5-F1
#
_entry.id   AF-A0A6N6Q2I5-F1
#
_cell.length_a   1.000
_cell.length_b   1.000
_cell.length_c   1.000
_cell.angle_alpha   90.00
_cell.angle_beta   90.00
_cell.angle_gamma   90.00
#
_symmetry.space_group_name_H-M   'P 1'
#
loop_
_entity.id
_entity.type
_entity.pdbx_description
1 polymer ?
#
loop_
_entity_poly.entity_id
_entity_poly.type
_entity_poly.pdbx_seq_one_letter_code
_entity_poly.pdbx_strand_id
1 'polypeptide(L)'
;MLEVSWRLFATRQRWTSALTVARRLTRKFPARATGWIHQSYTLHELKRTPEAWRLLLPVAERFPDDSTIPYNLACYACQMGDVAAAKLWLGRAAKQRGRDEVRAMGLDDPDLEPLRGYLEGDF
;
A
#
# COMPACT_ATOMS: atom_id res chain seq x y z
N MET A 1 -20.88 -4.91 -5.16
CA MET A 1 -21.20 -3.47 -5.03
C MET A 1 -20.16 -2.67 -4.25
N LEU A 2 -19.77 -3.04 -3.02
CA LEU A 2 -18.85 -2.22 -2.21
C LEU A 2 -17.46 -1.99 -2.84
N GLU A 3 -16.85 -2.99 -3.47
CA GLU A 3 -15.55 -2.80 -4.17
C GLU A 3 -15.66 -1.82 -5.35
N VAL A 4 -16.74 -1.92 -6.12
CA VAL A 4 -17.04 -0.97 -7.21
C VAL A 4 -17.28 0.44 -6.66
N SER A 5 -18.01 0.58 -5.56
CA SER A 5 -18.21 1.87 -4.90
C SER A 5 -16.90 2.48 -4.39
N TRP A 6 -16.01 1.65 -3.82
CA TRP A 6 -14.70 2.12 -3.39
C TRP A 6 -13.92 2.67 -4.58
N ARG A 7 -13.82 1.89 -5.67
CA ARG A 7 -13.12 2.30 -6.90
C ARG A 7 -13.70 3.59 -7.46
N LEU A 8 -15.03 3.72 -7.52
CA LEU A 8 -15.71 4.93 -7.99
C LEU A 8 -15.32 6.19 -7.19
N PHE A 9 -15.25 6.07 -5.86
CA PHE A 9 -14.84 7.18 -4.99
C PHE A 9 -13.35 7.46 -5.10
N ALA A 10 -12.51 6.43 -5.15
CA ALA A 10 -11.06 6.55 -5.29
C ALA A 10 -10.67 7.23 -6.61
N THR A 11 -11.25 6.82 -7.74
CA THR A 11 -11.01 7.45 -9.05
C THR A 11 -11.44 8.92 -9.10
N ARG A 12 -12.41 9.33 -8.27
CA ARG A 12 -12.83 10.73 -8.11
C ARG A 12 -12.15 11.44 -6.94
N GLN A 13 -11.13 10.82 -6.33
CA GLN A 13 -10.41 11.34 -5.16
C GLN A 13 -11.32 11.73 -3.99
N ARG A 14 -12.49 11.10 -3.88
CA ARG A 14 -13.44 11.31 -2.78
C ARG A 14 -13.03 10.46 -1.58
N TRP A 15 -11.87 10.76 -1.03
CA TRP A 15 -11.17 9.89 -0.08
C TRP A 15 -11.95 9.62 1.21
N THR A 16 -12.66 10.60 1.77
CA THR A 16 -13.52 10.36 2.95
C THR A 16 -14.64 9.35 2.66
N SER A 17 -15.23 9.41 1.47
CA SER A 17 -16.25 8.44 1.04
C SER A 17 -15.63 7.07 0.76
N ALA A 18 -14.47 7.02 0.08
CA ALA A 18 -13.72 5.79 -0.13
C ALA A 18 -13.35 5.11 1.21
N LEU A 19 -12.91 5.87 2.22
CA LEU A 19 -12.53 5.33 3.52
C LEU A 19 -13.73 4.70 4.23
N THR A 20 -14.89 5.33 4.12
CA THR A 20 -16.15 4.80 4.68
C THR A 20 -16.49 3.45 4.04
N VAL A 21 -16.35 3.33 2.73
CA VAL A 21 -16.59 2.07 2.00
C VAL A 21 -15.53 1.02 2.34
N ALA A 22 -14.25 1.39 2.40
CA ALA A 22 -13.16 0.48 2.74
C ALA A 22 -13.34 -0.10 4.15
N ARG A 23 -13.66 0.73 5.14
CA ARG A 23 -13.99 0.27 6.50
C ARG A 23 -15.17 -0.72 6.52
N ARG A 24 -16.18 -0.51 5.67
CA ARG A 24 -17.31 -1.43 5.54
C ARG A 24 -16.90 -2.75 4.88
N LEU A 25 -16.03 -2.72 3.87
CA LEU A 25 -15.44 -3.93 3.26
C LEU A 25 -14.68 -4.73 4.30
N THR A 26 -13.78 -4.09 5.05
CA THR A 26 -12.98 -4.73 6.10
C THR A 26 -13.84 -5.39 7.17
N ARG A 27 -14.90 -4.71 7.65
CA ARG A 27 -15.82 -5.29 8.64
C ARG A 27 -16.62 -6.47 8.09
N LYS A 28 -17.08 -6.39 6.83
CA LYS A 28 -17.93 -7.43 6.24
C LYS A 28 -17.12 -8.65 5.79
N PHE A 29 -15.87 -8.46 5.39
CA PHE A 29 -15.00 -9.49 4.84
C PHE A 29 -13.59 -9.40 5.46
N PRO A 30 -13.44 -9.60 6.78
CA PRO A 30 -12.17 -9.40 7.48
C PRO A 30 -11.06 -10.36 7.03
N ALA A 31 -11.43 -11.50 6.42
CA ALA A 31 -10.54 -12.52 5.86
C ALA A 31 -10.12 -12.24 4.41
N ARG A 32 -10.42 -11.06 3.84
CA ARG A 32 -9.97 -10.67 2.49
C ARG A 32 -9.05 -9.45 2.60
N ALA A 33 -7.86 -9.52 2.00
CA ALA A 33 -6.85 -8.45 2.02
C ALA A 33 -7.38 -7.13 1.44
N THR A 34 -8.22 -7.20 0.40
CA THR A 34 -8.73 -6.05 -0.38
C THR A 34 -9.31 -4.93 0.49
N GLY A 35 -10.08 -5.26 1.53
CA GLY A 35 -10.65 -4.24 2.43
C GLY A 35 -9.57 -3.46 3.19
N TRP A 36 -8.56 -4.19 3.70
CA TRP A 36 -7.44 -3.62 4.43
C TRP A 36 -6.55 -2.76 3.54
N ILE A 37 -6.22 -3.25 2.34
CA ILE A 37 -5.43 -2.53 1.33
C ILE A 37 -6.13 -1.22 0.94
N HIS A 38 -7.41 -1.28 0.59
CA HIS A 38 -8.20 -0.10 0.26
C HIS A 38 -8.26 0.90 1.41
N GLN A 39 -8.38 0.40 2.65
CA GLN A 39 -8.46 1.25 3.84
C GLN A 39 -7.13 1.96 4.10
N SER A 40 -6.00 1.25 4.04
CA SER A 40 -4.68 1.86 4.23
C SER A 40 -4.36 2.85 3.12
N TYR A 41 -4.62 2.50 1.86
CA TYR A 41 -4.40 3.37 0.71
C TYR A 41 -5.19 4.67 0.85
N THR A 42 -6.47 4.57 1.21
CA THR A 42 -7.29 5.76 1.41
C THR A 42 -6.82 6.62 2.59
N LEU A 43 -6.30 6.02 3.66
CA LEU A 43 -5.71 6.77 4.78
C LEU A 43 -4.45 7.52 4.33
N HIS A 44 -3.60 6.91 3.51
CA HIS A 44 -2.44 7.57 2.94
C HIS A 44 -2.83 8.77 2.07
N GLU A 45 -3.81 8.60 1.16
CA GLU A 45 -4.34 9.70 0.32
C GLU A 45 -4.93 10.86 1.13
N LEU A 46 -5.50 10.57 2.31
CA LEU A 46 -5.96 11.58 3.28
C LEU A 46 -4.82 12.22 4.08
N LYS A 47 -3.56 12.00 3.70
CA LYS A 47 -2.34 12.45 4.40
C LYS A 47 -2.24 11.94 5.84
N ARG A 48 -2.81 10.75 6.10
CA ARG A 48 -2.75 10.03 7.37
C ARG A 48 -1.83 8.81 7.25
N THR A 49 -0.68 8.98 6.62
CA THR A 49 0.31 7.90 6.34
C THR A 49 0.72 7.12 7.59
N PRO A 50 1.01 7.73 8.75
CA PRO A 50 1.32 6.97 9.96
C PRO A 50 0.18 6.04 10.42
N GLU A 51 -1.07 6.46 10.21
CA GLU A 51 -2.23 5.62 10.51
C GLU A 51 -2.39 4.48 9.49
N ALA A 52 -2.16 4.77 8.20
CA ALA A 52 -2.16 3.77 7.14
C ALA A 52 -1.14 2.66 7.42
N TRP A 53 0.10 3.05 7.78
CA TRP A 53 1.17 2.15 8.17
C TRP A 53 0.79 1.29 9.38
N ARG A 54 0.40 1.91 10.50
CA ARG A 54 0.05 1.18 11.73
C ARG A 54 -1.13 0.21 11.52
N LEU A 55 -2.06 0.57 10.65
CA LEU A 55 -3.18 -0.30 10.28
C LEU A 55 -2.72 -1.50 9.43
N LEU A 56 -1.86 -1.26 8.44
CA LEU A 56 -1.50 -2.27 7.44
C LEU A 56 -0.37 -3.20 7.91
N LEU A 57 0.54 -2.72 8.77
CA LEU A 57 1.68 -3.48 9.27
C LEU A 57 1.30 -4.86 9.85
N PRO A 58 0.37 -4.99 10.81
CA PRO A 58 -0.03 -6.30 11.34
C PRO A 58 -0.86 -7.12 10.34
N VAL A 59 -1.34 -6.52 9.25
CA VAL A 59 -2.12 -7.21 8.21
C VAL A 59 -1.20 -7.99 7.28
N ALA A 60 0.06 -7.60 7.13
CA ALA A 60 1.05 -8.32 6.32
C ALA A 60 1.22 -9.79 6.73
N GLU A 61 1.19 -10.08 8.04
CA GLU A 61 1.30 -11.45 8.56
C GLU A 61 0.07 -12.29 8.30
N ARG A 62 -1.10 -11.64 8.14
CA ARG A 62 -2.39 -12.33 7.90
C ARG A 62 -2.60 -12.71 6.44
N PHE A 63 -1.90 -12.04 5.53
CA PHE A 63 -2.01 -12.24 4.09
C PHE A 63 -0.61 -12.31 3.47
N PRO A 64 0.17 -13.36 3.81
CA PRO A 64 1.57 -13.47 3.42
C PRO A 64 1.77 -13.54 1.90
N ASP A 65 0.74 -13.92 1.14
CA ASP A 65 0.82 -14.10 -0.31
C ASP A 65 0.38 -12.85 -1.12
N ASP A 66 -0.11 -11.79 -0.46
CA ASP A 66 -0.56 -10.57 -1.15
C ASP A 66 0.55 -9.52 -1.21
N SER A 67 1.23 -9.46 -2.37
CA SER A 67 2.33 -8.54 -2.66
C SER A 67 1.97 -7.05 -2.58
N THR A 68 0.68 -6.70 -2.63
CA THR A 68 0.22 -5.31 -2.53
C THR A 68 0.46 -4.74 -1.14
N ILE A 69 0.36 -5.58 -0.11
CA ILE A 69 0.58 -5.16 1.28
C ILE A 69 2.02 -4.72 1.53
N PRO A 70 3.06 -5.55 1.27
CA PRO A 70 4.44 -5.12 1.45
C PRO A 70 4.80 -3.96 0.51
N TYR A 71 4.23 -3.88 -0.69
CA TYR A 71 4.46 -2.74 -1.58
C TYR A 71 3.93 -1.43 -0.97
N ASN A 72 2.67 -1.40 -0.53
CA ASN A 72 2.09 -0.22 0.12
C ASN A 72 2.84 0.17 1.41
N LEU A 73 3.30 -0.81 2.20
CA LEU A 73 4.15 -0.55 3.36
C LEU A 73 5.45 0.13 2.93
N ALA A 74 6.10 -0.32 1.86
CA ALA A 74 7.30 0.33 1.34
C ALA A 74 7.05 1.80 0.98
N CYS A 75 5.96 2.10 0.27
CA CYS A 75 5.55 3.47 -0.07
C CYS A 75 5.35 4.32 1.18
N TYR A 76 4.60 3.81 2.17
CA TYR A 76 4.34 4.57 3.40
C TYR A 76 5.61 4.81 4.23
N ALA A 77 6.49 3.83 4.36
CA ALA A 77 7.77 3.99 5.04
C ALA A 77 8.63 5.04 4.34
N CYS A 78 8.69 4.99 3.01
CA CYS A 78 9.40 5.97 2.19
C CYS A 78 8.88 7.39 2.45
N GLN A 79 7.55 7.57 2.40
CA GLN A 79 6.89 8.86 2.64
C GLN A 79 7.02 9.36 4.09
N MET A 80 7.36 8.50 5.04
CA MET A 80 7.67 8.87 6.42
C MET A 80 9.18 9.09 6.65
N GLY A 81 10.02 8.93 5.62
CA GLY A 81 11.47 9.09 5.70
C GLY A 81 12.22 7.87 6.26
N ASP A 82 11.54 6.75 6.52
CA ASP A 82 12.17 5.50 6.96
C ASP A 82 12.64 4.68 5.76
N VAL A 83 13.76 5.10 5.19
CA VAL A 83 14.37 4.46 4.01
C VAL A 83 14.72 2.99 4.28
N ALA A 84 15.15 2.66 5.50
CA ALA A 84 15.53 1.29 5.85
C ALA A 84 14.30 0.36 5.82
N ALA A 85 13.20 0.78 6.44
CA ALA A 85 11.95 0.03 6.37
C ALA A 85 11.39 -0.01 4.95
N ALA A 86 11.48 1.08 4.19
CA ALA A 86 11.02 1.11 2.80
C ALA A 86 11.71 0.05 1.94
N LYS A 87 13.05 -0.03 2.00
CA LYS A 87 13.83 -1.05 1.27
C LYS A 87 13.47 -2.47 1.71
N LEU A 88 13.32 -2.70 3.02
CA LEU A 88 12.94 -4.01 3.57
C LEU A 88 11.60 -4.48 3.01
N TRP A 89 10.58 -3.61 3.02
CA TRP A 89 9.24 -3.95 2.54
C TRP A 89 9.18 -4.09 1.03
N LEU A 90 9.93 -3.27 0.29
CA LEU A 90 10.03 -3.37 -1.16
C LEU A 90 10.68 -4.70 -1.57
N GLY A 91 11.72 -5.14 -0.85
CA GLY A 91 12.33 -6.46 -1.04
C GLY A 91 11.36 -7.61 -0.74
N ARG A 92 10.45 -7.46 0.23
CA ARG A 92 9.39 -8.45 0.47
C ARG A 92 8.38 -8.50 -0.68
N ALA A 93 7.97 -7.35 -1.21
CA ALA A 93 7.11 -7.29 -2.40
C ALA A 93 7.81 -7.95 -3.61
N ALA A 94 9.09 -7.67 -3.82
CA ALA A 94 9.89 -8.24 -4.90
C ALA A 94 10.01 -9.77 -4.83
N LYS A 95 10.12 -10.34 -3.63
CA LYS A 95 10.12 -11.80 -3.44
C LYS A 95 8.83 -12.48 -3.89
N GLN A 96 7.71 -11.77 -3.86
CA GLN A 96 6.38 -12.32 -4.17
C GLN A 96 5.95 -12.04 -5.61
N ARG A 97 6.20 -10.81 -6.08
CA ARG A 97 5.75 -10.33 -7.39
C ARG A 97 6.85 -10.37 -8.47
N GLY A 98 8.10 -10.61 -8.06
CA GLY A 98 9.27 -10.56 -8.94
C GLY A 98 10.00 -9.22 -8.83
N ARG A 99 11.33 -9.28 -8.83
CA ARG A 99 12.21 -8.11 -8.67
C ARG A 99 12.01 -7.09 -9.79
N ASP A 100 12.04 -7.54 -11.04
CA ASP A 100 11.95 -6.63 -12.19
C ASP A 100 10.62 -5.90 -12.26
N GLU A 101 9.51 -6.58 -11.93
CA GLU A 101 8.18 -5.96 -11.91
C GLU A 101 8.09 -4.91 -10.80
N VAL A 102 8.52 -5.23 -9.58
CA VAL A 102 8.51 -4.27 -8.47
C VAL A 102 9.46 -3.10 -8.73
N ARG A 103 10.59 -3.34 -9.40
CA ARG A 103 11.52 -2.28 -9.82
C ARG A 103 10.83 -1.30 -10.76
N ALA A 104 10.19 -1.81 -11.80
CA ALA A 104 9.48 -1.00 -12.78
C ALA A 104 8.37 -0.17 -12.12
N MET A 105 7.55 -0.80 -11.27
CA MET A 105 6.51 -0.10 -10.51
C MET A 105 7.10 1.01 -9.65
N GLY A 106 8.18 0.72 -8.91
CA GLY A 106 8.78 1.69 -7.99
C GLY A 106 9.41 2.90 -8.69
N LEU A 107 9.92 2.74 -9.91
CA LEU A 107 10.48 3.84 -10.70
C LEU A 107 9.41 4.84 -11.17
N ASP A 108 8.19 4.34 -11.38
CA ASP A 108 7.02 5.12 -11.79
C ASP A 108 6.20 5.67 -10.61
N ASP A 109 6.45 5.17 -9.39
CA ASP A 109 5.69 5.52 -8.20
C ASP A 109 6.24 6.78 -7.51
N PRO A 110 5.46 7.89 -7.44
CA PRO A 110 5.89 9.10 -6.76
C PRO A 110 6.17 8.90 -5.27
N ASP A 111 5.49 7.94 -4.61
CA ASP A 111 5.71 7.68 -3.19
C ASP A 111 7.10 7.10 -2.93
N LEU A 112 7.73 6.52 -3.95
CA LEU A 112 9.05 5.91 -3.90
C LEU A 112 10.15 6.77 -4.52
N GLU A 113 9.87 8.04 -4.85
CA GLU A 113 10.88 8.97 -5.38
C GLU A 113 12.16 9.02 -4.50
N PRO A 114 12.11 9.09 -3.15
CA PRO A 114 13.32 9.02 -2.32
C PRO A 114 14.15 7.74 -2.48
N LEU A 115 13.56 6.66 -2.99
CA LEU A 115 14.22 5.38 -3.25
C LEU A 115 14.67 5.23 -4.72
N ARG A 116 14.45 6.21 -5.60
CA ARG A 116 14.75 6.10 -7.04
C ARG A 116 16.21 5.70 -7.32
N GLY A 117 17.18 6.30 -6.64
CA GLY A 117 18.60 5.92 -6.81
C GLY A 117 18.90 4.48 -6.37
N TYR A 118 18.18 3.97 -5.37
CA TYR A 118 18.28 2.57 -4.98
C TYR A 118 17.64 1.66 -6.03
N LEU A 119 16.46 2.01 -6.54
CA LEU A 119 15.76 1.29 -7.59
C LEU A 119 16.56 1.24 -8.90
N GLU A 120 17.26 2.31 -9.27
CA GLU A 120 18.08 2.36 -10.49
C GLU A 120 19.35 1.51 -10.38
N GLY A 121 19.95 1.39 -9.19
CA GLY A 121 21.19 0.66 -8.93
C GLY A 121 20.99 -0.67 -8.19
N ASP A 122 21.05 -0.61 -6.86
CA ASP A 122 21.25 -1.77 -5.98
C ASP A 122 19.98 -2.58 -5.64
N PHE A 123 18.82 -2.23 -6.22
CA PHE A 123 17.54 -2.88 -5.93
C PHE A 123 17.47 -4.30 -6.45
#